data_AF-U7UBJ2-F1
#
_entry.id   AF-U7UBJ2-F1
#
_cell.length_a   1.000
_cell.length_b   1.000
_cell.length_c   1.000
_cell.angle_alpha   90.00
_cell.angle_beta   90.00
_cell.angle_gamma   90.00
#
_symmetry.space_group_name_H-M   'P 1'
#
loop_
_entity.id
_entity.type
_entity.pdbx_description
1 polymer ?
#
loop_
_entity_poly.entity_id
_entity_poly.type
_entity_poly.pdbx_seq_one_letter_code
_entity_poly.pdbx_strand_id
1 'polypeptide(L)'
;MTNNKDYIELREDFFENDVIKSIDEEYGILYTMIYVDLLLLSPDGYLKFNGSKKDFIKKVSLKINEKVEDIEKTIEILILKDLIDVISENEYFLKQTEVVRY
;
A
#
# COMPACT_ATOMS: atom_id res chain seq x y z
N MET A 1 -16.01 -19.59 -11.31
CA MET A 1 -15.37 -18.61 -10.43
C MET A 1 -13.88 -18.88 -10.48
N THR A 2 -13.14 -18.19 -11.35
CA THR A 2 -11.68 -18.29 -11.39
C THR A 2 -11.14 -17.50 -10.21
N ASN A 3 -10.63 -18.19 -9.19
CA ASN A 3 -9.79 -17.62 -8.15
C ASN A 3 -8.48 -17.17 -8.82
N ASN A 4 -8.46 -15.98 -9.45
CA ASN A 4 -7.21 -15.29 -9.69
C ASN A 4 -6.75 -14.78 -8.32
N LYS A 5 -5.89 -15.55 -7.66
CA LYS A 5 -5.08 -15.01 -6.58
C LYS A 5 -4.09 -14.06 -7.24
N ASP A 6 -4.24 -12.76 -6.97
CA ASP A 6 -3.23 -11.78 -7.31
C ASP A 6 -2.03 -12.04 -6.39
N TYR A 7 -0.88 -12.36 -6.98
CA TYR A 7 0.38 -12.53 -6.25
C TYR A 7 1.31 -11.41 -6.69
N ILE A 8 2.02 -10.82 -5.74
CA ILE A 8 3.18 -9.97 -6.01
C ILE A 8 4.41 -10.68 -5.48
N GLU A 9 5.52 -10.52 -6.18
CA GLU A 9 6.82 -10.91 -5.66
C GLU A 9 7.44 -9.67 -5.00
N LEU A 10 7.58 -9.73 -3.68
CA LEU A 10 8.31 -8.72 -2.93
C LEU A 10 9.80 -9.02 -3.03
N ARG A 11 10.62 -7.97 -2.88
CA ARG A 11 12.07 -8.16 -2.70
C ARG A 11 12.32 -9.04 -1.47
N GLU A 12 13.32 -9.92 -1.53
CA GLU A 12 13.63 -10.86 -0.43
C GLU A 12 13.91 -10.13 0.90
N ASP A 13 14.48 -8.93 0.82
CA ASP A 13 14.85 -8.07 1.96
C ASP A 13 13.71 -7.12 2.40
N PHE A 14 12.48 -7.26 1.86
CA PHE A 14 11.39 -6.30 2.11
C PHE A 14 11.12 -6.09 3.60
N PHE A 15 10.97 -7.19 4.36
CA PHE A 15 10.76 -7.12 5.82
C PHE A 15 12.05 -6.85 6.60
N GLU A 16 13.21 -6.93 5.94
CA GLU A 16 14.50 -6.59 6.53
C GLU A 16 14.82 -5.10 6.42
N ASN A 17 14.12 -4.38 5.56
CA ASN A 17 14.27 -2.94 5.36
C ASN A 17 13.98 -2.15 6.65
N ASP A 18 14.94 -1.32 7.08
CA ASP A 18 14.85 -0.56 8.34
C ASP A 18 13.65 0.39 8.38
N VAL A 19 13.25 0.98 7.24
CA VAL A 19 12.07 1.85 7.16
C VAL A 19 10.80 1.04 7.40
N ILE A 20 10.69 -0.16 6.83
CA ILE A 20 9.54 -1.06 7.02
C ILE A 20 9.46 -1.55 8.46
N LYS A 21 10.59 -1.96 9.05
CA LYS A 21 10.66 -2.32 10.47
C LYS A 21 10.22 -1.17 11.38
N SER A 22 10.63 0.06 11.07
CA SER A 22 10.26 1.23 11.86
C SER A 22 8.75 1.48 11.90
N ILE A 23 7.98 1.05 10.89
CA ILE A 23 6.52 1.17 10.90
C ILE A 23 5.92 0.24 11.95
N ASP A 24 6.36 -1.02 11.97
CA ASP A 24 5.90 -2.00 12.95
C ASP A 24 6.27 -1.59 14.38
N GLU A 25 7.48 -1.08 14.57
CA GLU A 25 7.98 -0.63 15.88
C GLU A 25 7.27 0.63 16.39
N GLU A 26 7.03 1.64 15.53
CA GLU A 26 6.49 2.94 15.95
C GLU A 26 4.95 3.00 15.93
N TYR A 27 4.30 2.29 15.00
CA TYR A 27 2.86 2.38 14.76
C TYR A 27 2.15 1.04 14.94
N GLY A 28 2.84 -0.09 14.77
CA GLY A 28 2.32 -1.45 14.94
C GLY A 28 2.03 -2.20 13.64
N ILE A 29 2.01 -3.52 13.74
CA ILE A 29 1.92 -4.47 12.61
C ILE A 29 0.76 -4.23 11.65
N LEU A 30 -0.36 -3.67 12.12
CA LEU A 30 -1.52 -3.35 11.30
C LEU A 30 -1.15 -2.46 10.11
N TYR A 31 -0.36 -1.41 10.34
CA TYR A 31 0.00 -0.45 9.29
C TYR A 31 0.98 -1.06 8.27
N THR A 32 1.85 -1.95 8.72
CA THR A 32 2.73 -2.75 7.85
C THR A 32 1.91 -3.70 6.97
N MET A 33 0.90 -4.37 7.54
CA MET A 33 0.02 -5.28 6.79
C MET A 33 -0.83 -4.52 5.77
N ILE A 34 -1.40 -3.37 6.14
CA ILE A 34 -2.12 -2.51 5.18
C ILE A 34 -1.20 -2.10 4.04
N TYR A 35 0.07 -1.75 4.31
CA TYR A 35 1.01 -1.43 3.24
C TYR A 35 1.26 -2.58 2.27
N VAL A 36 1.43 -3.81 2.78
CA VAL A 36 1.55 -5.02 1.95
C VAL A 36 0.29 -5.23 1.10
N ASP A 37 -0.90 -5.01 1.65
CA ASP A 37 -2.14 -5.07 0.89
C ASP A 37 -2.21 -3.99 -0.20
N LEU A 38 -1.75 -2.76 0.08
CA LEU A 38 -1.67 -1.70 -0.93
C LEU A 38 -0.71 -2.06 -2.07
N LEU A 39 0.42 -2.70 -1.77
CA LEU A 39 1.34 -3.24 -2.78
C LEU A 39 0.66 -4.32 -3.63
N LEU A 40 -0.13 -5.21 -3.03
CA LEU A 40 -0.91 -6.22 -3.76
C LEU A 40 -1.96 -5.59 -4.69
N LEU A 41 -2.52 -4.44 -4.29
CA LEU A 41 -3.46 -3.67 -5.10
C LEU A 41 -2.81 -2.84 -6.21
N SER A 42 -1.47 -2.70 -6.20
CA SER A 42 -0.69 -1.87 -7.13
C SER A 42 0.42 -2.69 -7.82
N PRO A 43 0.07 -3.72 -8.62
CA PRO A 43 1.05 -4.60 -9.25
C PRO A 43 1.99 -3.89 -10.24
N ASP A 44 1.61 -2.72 -10.74
CA ASP A 44 2.45 -1.85 -11.59
C ASP A 44 3.16 -0.73 -10.79
N GLY A 45 3.08 -0.78 -9.47
CA GLY A 45 3.57 0.25 -8.54
C GLY A 45 2.60 1.41 -8.35
N TYR A 46 1.48 1.48 -9.09
CA TYR A 46 0.53 2.57 -8.99
C TYR A 46 -0.78 2.14 -8.35
N LEU A 47 -1.17 2.86 -7.31
CA LEU A 47 -2.48 2.74 -6.71
C LEU A 47 -3.40 3.82 -7.31
N LYS A 48 -4.18 3.45 -8.33
CA LYS A 48 -5.06 4.36 -9.07
C LYS A 48 -6.53 4.00 -8.87
N PHE A 49 -7.35 5.00 -8.49
CA PHE A 49 -8.79 4.81 -8.44
C PHE A 49 -9.55 6.02 -9.00
N ASN A 50 -10.65 5.73 -9.70
CA ASN A 50 -11.56 6.76 -10.19
C ASN A 50 -12.46 7.28 -9.05
N GLY A 51 -12.57 8.60 -8.89
CA GLY A 51 -13.49 9.25 -7.94
C GLY A 51 -12.86 10.41 -7.17
N SER A 52 -13.44 10.77 -6.03
CA SER A 52 -12.81 11.70 -5.07
C SER A 52 -11.86 10.95 -4.11
N LYS A 53 -10.99 11.67 -3.39
CA LYS A 53 -10.10 11.07 -2.37
C LYS A 53 -10.87 10.27 -1.32
N LYS A 54 -12.05 10.76 -0.90
CA LYS A 54 -12.93 10.06 0.06
C LYS A 54 -13.48 8.75 -0.52
N ASP A 55 -13.83 8.75 -1.81
CA ASP A 55 -14.26 7.53 -2.49
C ASP A 55 -13.12 6.53 -2.64
N PHE A 56 -11.90 7.02 -2.89
CA PHE A 56 -10.69 6.21 -2.95
C PHE A 56 -10.44 5.47 -1.63
N ILE A 57 -10.32 6.19 -0.51
CA ILE A 57 -10.06 5.59 0.80
C ILE A 57 -11.14 4.57 1.16
N LYS A 58 -12.42 4.90 0.91
CA LYS A 58 -13.53 3.99 1.17
C LYS A 58 -13.46 2.72 0.31
N LYS A 59 -13.10 2.84 -0.97
CA LYS A 59 -12.94 1.68 -1.86
C LYS A 59 -11.79 0.78 -1.43
N VAL A 60 -10.66 1.37 -1.04
CA VAL A 60 -9.50 0.62 -0.51
C VAL A 60 -9.89 -0.12 0.77
N SER A 61 -10.50 0.59 1.74
CA SER A 61 -11.02 0.02 2.98
C SER A 61 -11.92 -1.20 2.73
N LEU A 62 -12.87 -1.09 1.79
CA LEU A 62 -13.75 -2.21 1.42
C LEU A 62 -12.99 -3.37 0.75
N LYS A 63 -11.95 -3.08 -0.04
CA LYS A 63 -11.21 -4.10 -0.79
C LYS A 63 -10.28 -4.92 0.11
N ILE A 64 -9.64 -4.28 1.08
CA ILE A 64 -8.71 -4.93 2.01
C ILE A 64 -9.37 -5.31 3.35
N ASN A 65 -10.64 -4.95 3.54
CA ASN A 65 -11.42 -5.22 4.76
C ASN A 65 -10.84 -4.57 6.03
N GLU A 66 -10.34 -3.34 5.91
CA GLU A 66 -9.81 -2.54 7.01
C GLU A 66 -10.59 -1.24 7.21
N LYS A 67 -10.45 -0.60 8.37
CA LYS A 67 -11.19 0.63 8.68
C LYS A 67 -10.68 1.82 7.86
N VAL A 68 -11.59 2.72 7.50
CA VAL A 68 -11.28 3.95 6.75
C VAL A 68 -10.18 4.76 7.46
N GLU A 69 -10.26 4.88 8.78
CA GLU A 69 -9.31 5.63 9.59
C GLU A 69 -7.91 5.00 9.57
N ASP A 70 -7.83 3.66 9.53
CA ASP A 70 -6.55 2.95 9.45
C ASP A 70 -5.92 3.07 8.06
N ILE A 71 -6.73 3.12 6.98
CA ILE A 71 -6.22 3.43 5.63
C ILE A 71 -5.66 4.85 5.57
N GLU A 72 -6.39 5.86 6.06
CA GLU A 72 -5.95 7.25 6.04
C GLU A 72 -4.63 7.41 6.80
N LYS A 73 -4.56 6.85 8.02
CA LYS A 73 -3.35 6.86 8.82
C LYS A 73 -2.20 6.12 8.14
N THR A 74 -2.46 5.00 7.46
CA THR A 74 -1.42 4.30 6.70
C THR A 74 -0.85 5.17 5.59
N ILE A 75 -1.71 5.81 4.79
CA ILE A 75 -1.25 6.71 3.72
C ILE A 75 -0.40 7.85 4.29
N GLU A 76 -0.80 8.43 5.43
CA GLU A 76 0.01 9.46 6.10
C GLU A 76 1.37 8.95 6.55
N ILE A 77 1.44 7.77 7.19
CA ILE A 77 2.70 7.12 7.60
C ILE A 77 3.60 6.89 6.39
N LEU A 78 3.06 6.35 5.30
CA LEU A 78 3.83 6.04 4.10
C LEU A 78 4.38 7.30 3.41
N ILE A 79 3.64 8.41 3.42
CA ILE A 79 4.15 9.70 2.94
C ILE A 79 5.30 10.18 3.85
N LEU A 80 5.11 10.14 5.18
CA LEU A 80 6.11 10.60 6.15
C LEU A 80 7.41 9.78 6.09
N LYS A 81 7.30 8.47 5.83
CA LYS A 81 8.43 7.53 5.72
C LYS A 81 9.02 7.47 4.31
N ASP A 82 8.55 8.32 3.38
CA ASP A 82 8.98 8.37 1.98
C ASP A 82 8.86 7.01 1.24
N LEU A 83 7.77 6.27 1.52
CA LEU A 83 7.47 4.99 0.89
C LEU A 83 6.44 5.11 -0.25
N ILE A 84 5.78 6.25 -0.37
CA ILE A 84 4.90 6.58 -1.51
C ILE A 84 5.17 7.99 -2.03
N ASP A 85 5.03 8.17 -3.35
CA ASP A 85 4.91 9.49 -3.98
C ASP A 85 3.43 9.81 -4.22
N VAL A 86 3.04 11.04 -3.90
CA VAL A 86 1.71 11.56 -4.23
C VAL A 86 1.74 12.11 -5.65
N ILE A 87 1.17 11.37 -6.60
CA ILE A 87 1.08 11.79 -8.01
C ILE A 87 -0.11 12.74 -8.20
N SER A 88 -1.24 12.40 -7.58
CA SER A 88 -2.44 13.23 -7.53
C SER A 88 -3.30 12.90 -6.29
N GLU A 89 -4.47 13.53 -6.16
CA GLU A 89 -5.38 13.26 -5.03
C GLU A 89 -5.83 11.80 -4.91
N ASN A 90 -5.81 11.05 -6.02
CA ASN A 90 -6.30 9.67 -6.13
C ASN A 90 -5.28 8.71 -6.75
N GLU A 91 -4.03 9.13 -6.86
CA GLU A 91 -2.97 8.35 -7.47
C GLU A 91 -1.70 8.46 -6.63
N TYR A 92 -1.23 7.29 -6.18
CA TYR A 92 -0.01 7.15 -5.41
C TYR A 92 0.90 6.15 -6.11
N PHE A 93 2.20 6.42 -6.09
CA PHE A 93 3.22 5.48 -6.54
C PHE A 93 3.92 4.86 -5.32
N LEU A 94 4.01 3.53 -5.24
CA LEU A 94 4.55 2.78 -4.10
C LEU A 94 6.01 2.40 -4.36
N LYS A 95 6.94 2.96 -3.58
CA LYS A 95 8.38 2.94 -3.85
C LYS A 95 9.10 1.60 -3.61
N GLN A 96 8.41 0.56 -3.16
CA GLN A 96 9.01 -0.77 -2.87
C GLN A 96 8.62 -1.86 -3.88
N THR A 97 7.96 -1.52 -4.98
CA THR A 97 7.75 -2.48 -6.07
C THR A 97 9.01 -2.53 -6.95
N GLU A 98 9.80 -3.60 -6.84
CA GLU A 98 10.64 -3.98 -7.98
C GLU A 98 9.72 -4.65 -9.01
N VAL A 99 9.31 -3.89 -10.03
CA VAL A 99 8.60 -4.48 -11.16
C VAL A 99 9.63 -5.29 -11.97
N VAL A 100 9.83 -6.55 -11.60
CA VAL A 100 10.61 -7.48 -12.42
C VAL A 100 9.78 -7.78 -13.67
N ARG A 101 10.10 -7.10 -14.78
CA ARG A 101 9.55 -7.39 -16.11
C ARG A 101 10.38 -8.51 -16.73
N TYR A 102 9.78 -9.69 -16.90
CA TYR A 102 10.30 -10.72 -17.79
C TYR A 102 9.65 -10.61 -19.18
#